data_AF-B0EKE0-F1
#
_entry.id   AF-B0EKE0-F1
#
_cell.length_a   1.000
_cell.length_b   1.000
_cell.length_c   1.000
_cell.angle_alpha   90.00
_cell.angle_beta   90.00
_cell.angle_gamma   90.00
#
_symmetry.space_group_name_H-M   'P 1'
#
loop_
_entity.id
_entity.type
_entity.pdbx_description
1 polymer ?
#
loop_
_entity_poly.entity_id
_entity_poly.type
_entity_poly.pdbx_seq_one_letter_code
_entity_poly.pdbx_strand_id
1 'polypeptide(L)'
;MTQKETITFNKKLIKLKKESERIKIKLSNKTDTELDLELLLSDDYDNNIIVNTIITRKEFEEECYKRGIYEEFINKIKQVTQRKGYKRGNIKLVILNSGICKIQRIREEVAKLFDKQTFSDNNFNPLNGVVKGAAYLAQEIAMCYEVIYDIVQTPIGIELEG
;
A
#
# COMPACT_ATOMS: atom_id res chain seq x y z
N MET A 1 26.27 -12.04 -19.53
CA MET A 1 25.30 -12.96 -18.93
C MET A 1 24.68 -13.77 -20.05
N THR A 2 24.77 -15.10 -20.00
CA THR A 2 24.18 -15.98 -21.02
C THR A 2 22.66 -15.98 -20.93
N GLN A 3 21.94 -16.36 -22.01
CA GLN A 3 20.46 -16.47 -21.97
C GLN A 3 19.98 -17.37 -20.82
N LYS A 4 20.71 -18.46 -20.56
CA LYS A 4 20.40 -19.40 -19.48
C LYS A 4 20.56 -18.75 -18.10
N GLU A 5 21.63 -17.99 -17.88
CA GLU A 5 21.84 -17.24 -16.62
C GLU A 5 20.74 -16.21 -16.39
N THR A 6 20.34 -15.46 -17.42
CA THR A 6 19.26 -14.46 -17.32
C THR A 6 17.93 -15.09 -16.89
N ILE A 7 17.57 -16.24 -17.47
CA ILE A 7 16.34 -16.96 -17.11
C ILE A 7 16.40 -17.42 -15.65
N THR A 8 17.52 -17.97 -15.21
CA THR A 8 17.72 -18.41 -13.81
C THR A 8 17.63 -17.23 -12.85
N PHE A 9 18.29 -16.11 -13.16
CA PHE A 9 18.23 -14.89 -12.35
C PHE A 9 16.79 -14.37 -12.21
N ASN A 10 16.02 -14.30 -13.31
CA ASN A 10 14.62 -13.87 -13.28
C ASN A 10 13.75 -14.77 -12.42
N LYS A 11 13.96 -16.10 -12.47
CA LYS A 11 13.25 -17.04 -11.60
C LYS A 11 13.54 -16.78 -10.11
N LYS A 12 14.81 -16.52 -9.75
CA LYS A 12 15.22 -16.17 -8.38
C LYS A 12 14.57 -14.85 -7.92
N LEU A 13 14.52 -13.83 -8.77
CA LEU A 13 13.83 -12.58 -8.47
C LEU A 13 12.33 -12.75 -8.20
N ILE A 14 11.64 -13.61 -8.95
CA ILE A 14 10.21 -13.88 -8.73
C ILE A 14 9.99 -14.54 -7.36
N LYS A 15 10.85 -15.49 -6.98
CA LYS A 15 10.81 -16.14 -5.65
C LYS A 15 11.06 -15.12 -4.54
N LEU A 16 12.10 -14.28 -4.69
CA LEU A 16 12.41 -13.21 -3.75
C LEU A 16 11.24 -12.23 -3.58
N LYS A 17 10.59 -11.85 -4.67
CA LYS A 17 9.42 -10.97 -4.64
C LYS A 17 8.25 -11.59 -3.87
N LYS A 18 7.97 -12.88 -4.09
CA LYS A 18 6.90 -13.61 -3.37
C LYS A 18 7.20 -13.68 -1.88
N GLU A 19 8.43 -14.00 -1.51
CA GLU A 19 8.83 -14.05 -0.11
C GLU A 19 8.83 -12.69 0.57
N SER A 20 9.31 -11.65 -0.11
CA SER A 20 9.25 -10.27 0.39
C SER A 20 7.80 -9.83 0.67
N GLU A 21 6.86 -10.19 -0.21
CA GLU A 21 5.43 -9.90 -0.01
C GLU A 21 4.86 -10.65 1.20
N ARG A 22 5.17 -11.96 1.33
CA ARG A 22 4.77 -12.78 2.48
C ARG A 22 5.28 -12.16 3.79
N ILE A 23 6.55 -11.78 3.84
CA ILE A 23 7.19 -11.16 5.00
C ILE A 23 6.53 -9.83 5.34
N LYS A 24 6.35 -8.93 4.37
CA LYS A 24 5.64 -7.65 4.55
C LYS A 24 4.24 -7.83 5.15
N ILE A 25 3.48 -8.80 4.65
CA ILE A 25 2.14 -9.12 5.16
C ILE A 25 2.21 -9.64 6.60
N LYS A 26 3.14 -10.56 6.91
CA LYS A 26 3.32 -11.09 8.27
C LYS A 26 3.71 -10.01 9.27
N LEU A 27 4.64 -9.13 8.90
CA LEU A 27 5.10 -8.02 9.74
C LEU A 27 4.02 -6.98 10.03
N SER A 28 2.94 -6.93 9.23
CA SER A 28 1.78 -6.08 9.53
C SER A 28 1.07 -6.50 10.82
N ASN A 29 1.19 -7.77 11.24
CA ASN A 29 0.57 -8.30 12.46
C ASN A 29 1.58 -8.82 13.50
N LYS A 30 2.77 -9.24 13.07
CA LYS A 30 3.84 -9.77 13.94
C LYS A 30 5.02 -8.80 14.07
N THR A 31 5.77 -8.90 15.17
CA THR A 31 6.97 -8.10 15.43
C THR A 31 8.16 -8.53 14.58
N ASP A 32 8.15 -9.77 14.11
CA ASP A 32 9.23 -10.41 13.38
C ASP A 32 8.68 -11.59 12.58
N THR A 33 9.46 -12.04 11.60
CA THR A 33 9.20 -13.24 10.82
C THR A 33 10.48 -13.79 10.24
N GLU A 34 10.49 -15.09 10.01
CA GLU A 34 11.60 -15.78 9.36
C GLU A 34 11.43 -15.86 7.84
N LEU A 35 12.55 -15.67 7.16
CA LEU A 35 12.72 -15.75 5.72
C LEU A 35 12.88 -17.22 5.30
N ASP A 36 12.10 -17.62 4.30
CA ASP A 36 12.08 -19.00 3.82
C ASP A 36 13.21 -19.21 2.81
N LEU A 37 14.36 -19.67 3.31
CA LEU A 37 15.54 -19.88 2.48
C LEU A 37 15.38 -21.06 1.51
N GLU A 38 14.63 -22.11 1.88
CA GLU A 38 14.32 -23.25 1.01
C GLU A 38 13.59 -22.79 -0.25
N LEU A 39 12.60 -21.92 -0.08
CA LEU A 39 11.86 -21.33 -1.20
C LEU A 39 12.75 -20.46 -2.10
N LEU A 40 13.76 -19.78 -1.55
CA LEU A 40 14.62 -18.85 -2.28
C LEU A 40 15.78 -19.54 -3.02
N LEU A 41 16.46 -20.48 -2.35
CA LEU A 41 17.74 -21.04 -2.79
C LEU A 41 17.59 -22.40 -3.51
N SER A 42 16.58 -23.21 -3.18
CA SER A 42 16.33 -24.52 -3.82
C SER A 42 17.62 -25.38 -3.90
N ASP A 43 17.93 -26.02 -5.04
CA ASP A 43 19.08 -26.94 -5.19
C ASP A 43 20.48 -26.28 -5.11
N ASP A 44 20.56 -24.93 -5.10
CA ASP A 44 21.83 -24.18 -4.94
C ASP A 44 22.22 -24.03 -3.45
N TYR A 45 21.67 -24.89 -2.57
CA TYR A 45 21.97 -24.90 -1.14
C TYR A 45 23.39 -25.41 -0.89
N ASP A 46 24.36 -24.52 -1.04
CA ASP A 46 25.68 -24.71 -0.45
C ASP A 46 25.56 -24.43 1.05
N ASN A 47 25.92 -25.39 1.91
CA ASN A 47 25.76 -25.35 3.37
C ASN A 47 26.53 -24.20 4.08
N ASN A 48 27.12 -23.26 3.32
CA ASN A 48 27.99 -22.19 3.79
C ASN A 48 27.32 -20.80 3.86
N ILE A 49 26.03 -20.67 3.53
CA ILE A 49 25.32 -19.39 3.60
C ILE A 49 24.78 -19.18 5.02
N ILE A 50 25.57 -18.50 5.88
CA ILE A 50 25.10 -18.01 7.19
C ILE A 50 24.40 -16.67 6.95
N VAL A 51 23.07 -16.70 6.77
CA VAL A 51 22.24 -15.50 6.65
C VAL A 51 21.34 -15.42 7.86
N ASN A 52 21.26 -14.24 8.48
CA ASN A 52 20.23 -13.97 9.48
C ASN A 52 18.86 -14.05 8.79
N THR A 53 18.08 -15.07 9.11
CA THR A 53 16.77 -15.33 8.50
C THR A 53 15.66 -14.52 9.15
N ILE A 54 15.89 -13.92 10.32
CA ILE A 54 14.87 -13.18 11.05
C ILE A 54 14.89 -11.72 10.59
N ILE A 55 13.73 -11.25 10.09
CA ILE A 55 13.47 -9.86 9.78
C ILE A 55 12.45 -9.32 10.76
N THR A 56 12.77 -8.20 11.40
CA THR A 56 11.88 -7.52 12.34
C THR A 56 11.04 -6.46 11.65
N ARG A 57 9.88 -6.14 12.23
CA ARG A 57 9.03 -5.02 11.81
C ARG A 57 9.79 -3.70 11.89
N LYS A 58 10.62 -3.53 12.92
CA LYS A 58 11.42 -2.32 13.12
C LYS A 58 12.38 -2.10 11.95
N GLU A 59 13.13 -3.12 11.54
CA GLU A 59 14.03 -3.03 10.38
C GLU A 59 13.27 -2.71 9.09
N PHE A 60 12.13 -3.36 8.87
CA PHE A 60 11.27 -3.06 7.71
C PHE A 60 10.79 -1.60 7.71
N GLU A 61 10.29 -1.10 8.83
CA GLU A 61 9.83 0.28 8.95
C GLU A 61 10.97 1.28 8.81
N GLU A 62 12.15 1.00 9.36
CA GLU A 62 13.35 1.81 9.19
C GLU A 62 13.79 1.88 7.73
N GLU A 63 13.77 0.75 7.00
CA GLU A 63 14.09 0.72 5.57
C GLU A 63 13.07 1.53 4.74
N CYS A 64 11.78 1.42 5.04
CA CYS A 64 10.76 2.26 4.40
C CYS A 64 10.97 3.75 4.69
N TYR A 65 11.36 4.10 5.91
CA TYR A 65 11.66 5.47 6.31
C TYR A 65 12.90 6.01 5.57
N LYS A 66 14.01 5.27 5.54
CA LYS A 66 15.24 5.64 4.83
C LYS A 66 15.00 5.91 3.34
N ARG A 67 14.07 5.16 2.73
CA ARG A 67 13.66 5.31 1.33
C ARG A 67 12.66 6.44 1.11
N GLY A 68 12.25 7.17 2.15
CA GLY A 68 11.31 8.29 2.06
C GLY A 68 9.86 7.88 1.82
N ILE A 69 9.50 6.60 1.92
CA ILE A 69 8.16 6.09 1.53
C ILE A 69 7.06 6.71 2.42
N TYR A 70 7.29 6.78 3.74
CA TYR A 70 6.32 7.35 4.66
C TYR A 70 6.19 8.87 4.52
N GLU A 71 7.30 9.55 4.24
CA GLU A 71 7.31 10.98 4.00
C GLU A 71 6.53 11.32 2.73
N GLU A 72 6.80 10.62 1.62
CA GLU A 72 6.09 10.80 0.37
C GLU A 72 4.58 10.57 0.55
N PHE A 73 4.21 9.47 1.21
CA PHE A 73 2.82 9.14 1.52
C PHE A 73 2.11 10.29 2.27
N ILE A 74 2.73 10.82 3.33
CA ILE A 74 2.15 11.89 4.14
C ILE A 74 2.10 13.22 3.38
N ASN A 75 3.12 13.50 2.57
CA ASN A 75 3.16 14.71 1.75
C ASN A 75 2.05 14.71 0.70
N LYS A 76 1.73 13.56 0.08
CA LYS A 76 0.59 13.45 -0.84
C LYS A 76 -0.74 13.76 -0.15
N ILE A 77 -0.96 13.24 1.06
CA ILE A 77 -2.17 13.54 1.86
C ILE A 77 -2.27 15.04 2.16
N LYS A 78 -1.16 15.67 2.58
CA LYS A 78 -1.12 17.11 2.85
C LYS A 78 -1.39 17.94 1.60
N GLN A 79 -0.81 17.59 0.46
CA GLN A 79 -1.02 18.30 -0.81
C GLN A 79 -2.50 18.32 -1.21
N VAL A 80 -3.20 17.18 -1.10
CA VAL A 80 -4.62 17.09 -1.44
C VAL A 80 -5.48 17.89 -0.46
N THR A 81 -5.21 17.74 0.85
CA THR A 81 -6.01 18.41 1.88
C THR A 81 -5.84 19.92 1.86
N GLN A 82 -4.61 20.41 1.63
CA GLN A 82 -4.31 21.84 1.50
C GLN A 82 -4.92 22.46 0.23
N ARG A 83 -4.80 21.80 -0.93
CA ARG A 83 -5.38 22.30 -2.20
C ARG A 83 -6.88 22.53 -2.12
N LYS A 84 -7.58 21.74 -1.30
CA LYS A 84 -9.03 21.84 -1.10
C LYS A 84 -9.41 22.74 0.08
N GLY A 85 -8.44 23.35 0.77
CA GLY A 85 -8.69 24.25 1.90
C GLY A 85 -9.25 23.55 3.14
N TYR A 86 -9.06 22.23 3.28
CA TYR A 86 -9.55 21.51 4.46
C TYR A 86 -8.73 21.91 5.69
N LYS A 87 -9.40 22.46 6.71
CA LYS A 87 -8.81 22.72 8.03
C LYS A 87 -8.71 21.42 8.83
N ARG A 88 -7.69 21.30 9.69
CA ARG A 88 -7.63 20.23 10.70
C ARG A 88 -8.92 20.27 11.53
N GLY A 89 -9.63 19.13 11.61
CA GLY A 89 -10.92 19.00 12.30
C GLY A 89 -12.16 18.98 11.41
N ASN A 90 -12.07 19.35 10.12
CA ASN A 90 -13.21 19.26 9.20
C ASN A 90 -13.46 17.84 8.68
N ILE A 91 -12.48 16.95 8.85
CA ILE A 91 -12.56 15.56 8.40
C ILE A 91 -13.24 14.75 9.50
N LYS A 92 -14.46 14.29 9.22
CA LYS A 92 -15.29 13.51 10.16
C LYS A 92 -15.00 12.01 10.12
N LEU A 93 -14.57 11.51 8.96
CA LEU A 93 -14.38 10.09 8.72
C LEU A 93 -13.16 9.88 7.81
N VAL A 94 -12.29 8.96 8.22
CA VAL A 94 -11.11 8.50 7.49
C VAL A 94 -11.32 7.02 7.16
N ILE A 95 -11.39 6.73 5.88
CA ILE A 95 -11.55 5.36 5.37
C ILE A 95 -10.21 4.90 4.80
N LEU A 96 -9.63 3.88 5.42
CA LEU A 96 -8.38 3.27 4.98
C LEU A 96 -8.63 2.10 4.04
N ASN A 97 -8.78 2.38 2.75
CA ASN A 97 -8.98 1.36 1.71
C ASN A 97 -7.66 0.68 1.31
N SER A 98 -7.71 -0.60 0.92
CA SER A 98 -6.58 -1.47 0.51
C SER A 98 -5.87 -2.24 1.64
N GLY A 99 -5.25 -3.36 1.26
CA GLY A 99 -4.52 -4.24 2.17
C GLY A 99 -3.25 -3.63 2.75
N ILE A 100 -2.60 -2.70 2.03
CA ILE A 100 -1.40 -2.00 2.51
C ILE A 100 -1.68 -1.17 3.77
N CYS A 101 -2.91 -0.66 3.92
CA CYS A 101 -3.34 0.06 5.10
C CYS A 101 -3.49 -0.82 6.35
N LYS A 102 -3.23 -2.13 6.27
CA LYS A 102 -3.08 -3.00 7.44
C LYS A 102 -1.72 -2.80 8.13
N ILE A 103 -0.74 -2.21 7.47
CA ILE A 103 0.54 -1.88 8.09
C ILE A 103 0.30 -0.89 9.22
N GLN A 104 0.73 -1.25 10.43
CA GLN A 104 0.51 -0.49 11.65
C GLN A 104 1.09 0.94 11.54
N ARG A 105 2.32 1.08 11.02
CA ARG A 105 2.94 2.39 10.81
C ARG A 105 2.14 3.32 9.91
N ILE A 106 1.54 2.82 8.84
CA ILE A 106 0.69 3.62 7.95
C ILE A 106 -0.52 4.18 8.71
N ARG A 107 -1.17 3.36 9.54
CA ARG A 107 -2.30 3.80 10.38
C ARG A 107 -1.88 4.88 11.37
N GLU A 108 -0.72 4.72 11.99
CA GLU A 108 -0.18 5.69 12.94
C GLU A 108 0.15 7.03 12.29
N GLU A 109 0.79 7.03 11.11
CA GLU A 109 1.08 8.27 10.40
C GLU A 109 -0.19 9.02 9.98
N VAL A 110 -1.24 8.29 9.56
CA VAL A 110 -2.55 8.91 9.26
C VAL A 110 -3.23 9.42 10.54
N ALA A 111 -3.14 8.67 11.65
CA ALA A 111 -3.73 9.08 12.93
C ALA A 111 -3.10 10.38 13.47
N LYS A 112 -1.80 10.61 13.22
CA LYS A 112 -1.16 11.90 13.55
C LYS A 112 -1.74 13.10 12.80
N LEU A 113 -2.40 12.88 11.65
CA LEU A 113 -2.99 13.95 10.84
C LEU A 113 -4.45 14.23 11.18
N PHE A 114 -5.24 13.18 11.45
CA PHE A 114 -6.71 13.26 11.53
C PHE A 114 -7.31 12.72 12.81
N ASP A 115 -6.49 12.22 13.73
CA ASP A 115 -6.90 11.57 14.97
C ASP A 115 -7.47 10.16 14.77
N LYS A 116 -7.25 9.24 15.72
CA LYS A 116 -7.63 7.82 15.53
C LYS A 116 -9.14 7.61 15.58
N GLN A 117 -9.84 8.47 16.31
CA GLN A 117 -11.29 8.46 16.47
C GLN A 117 -12.06 8.76 15.18
N THR A 118 -11.43 9.39 14.19
CA THR A 118 -12.06 9.64 12.89
C THR A 118 -12.02 8.42 11.99
N PHE A 119 -11.33 7.34 12.36
CA PHE A 119 -11.20 6.18 11.50
C PHE A 119 -12.54 5.46 11.43
N SER A 120 -12.85 4.90 10.25
CA SER A 120 -14.04 4.07 10.09
C SER A 120 -14.10 2.97 11.15
N ASP A 121 -15.31 2.68 11.60
CA ASP A 121 -15.56 1.58 12.52
C ASP A 121 -15.16 0.23 11.91
N ASN A 122 -15.19 -0.82 12.74
CA ASN A 122 -14.82 -2.16 12.32
C ASN A 122 -15.85 -2.79 11.35
N ASN A 123 -17.03 -2.16 11.14
CA ASN A 123 -18.05 -2.67 10.22
C ASN A 123 -17.67 -2.40 8.75
N PHE A 124 -16.83 -1.41 8.49
CA PHE A 124 -16.31 -1.15 7.16
C PHE A 124 -15.16 -2.11 6.81
N ASN A 125 -15.37 -2.96 5.80
CA ASN A 125 -14.33 -3.84 5.28
C ASN A 125 -13.53 -3.14 4.15
N PRO A 126 -12.27 -2.76 4.38
CA PRO A 126 -11.48 -1.99 3.42
C PRO A 126 -11.04 -2.78 2.18
N LEU A 127 -11.22 -4.10 2.17
CA LEU A 127 -10.88 -4.95 1.02
C LEU A 127 -12.00 -4.98 -0.04
N ASN A 128 -13.26 -4.77 0.37
CA ASN A 128 -14.40 -4.84 -0.54
C ASN A 128 -15.10 -3.49 -0.75
N GLY A 129 -14.65 -2.41 -0.10
CA GLY A 129 -15.24 -1.08 -0.26
C GLY A 129 -15.34 -0.62 -1.72
N VAL A 130 -14.29 -0.85 -2.51
CA VAL A 130 -14.26 -0.46 -3.94
C VAL A 130 -15.30 -1.23 -4.77
N VAL A 131 -15.36 -2.56 -4.63
CA VAL A 131 -16.31 -3.37 -5.43
C VAL A 131 -17.76 -3.11 -5.02
N LYS A 132 -18.02 -2.90 -3.72
CA LYS A 132 -19.36 -2.50 -3.24
C LYS A 132 -19.78 -1.15 -3.80
N GLY A 133 -18.88 -0.17 -3.80
CA GLY A 133 -19.15 1.15 -4.38
C GLY A 133 -19.42 1.08 -5.88
N ALA A 134 -18.66 0.25 -6.63
CA ALA A 134 -18.90 0.05 -8.06
C ALA A 134 -20.26 -0.62 -8.35
N ALA A 135 -20.64 -1.64 -7.56
CA ALA A 135 -21.95 -2.28 -7.69
C ALA A 135 -23.10 -1.32 -7.37
N TYR A 136 -22.94 -0.49 -6.33
CA TYR A 136 -23.90 0.55 -5.99
C TYR A 136 -24.04 1.59 -7.10
N LEU A 137 -22.93 2.09 -7.65
CA LEU A 137 -22.95 3.03 -8.78
C LEU A 137 -23.66 2.45 -10.01
N ALA A 138 -23.43 1.17 -10.33
CA ALA A 138 -24.10 0.51 -11.44
C ALA A 138 -25.64 0.41 -11.23
N GLN A 139 -26.07 0.15 -10.00
CA GLN A 139 -27.49 0.17 -9.64
C GLN A 139 -28.08 1.58 -9.76
N GLU A 140 -27.38 2.60 -9.26
CA GLU A 140 -27.81 3.99 -9.32
C GLU A 140 -27.98 4.49 -10.75
N ILE A 141 -27.07 4.14 -11.66
CA ILE A 141 -27.20 4.47 -13.09
C ILE A 141 -28.45 3.85 -13.71
N ALA A 142 -28.84 2.66 -13.26
CA ALA A 142 -30.03 1.98 -13.77
C ALA A 142 -31.34 2.51 -13.17
N MET A 143 -31.31 3.00 -11.93
CA MET A 143 -32.52 3.35 -11.16
C MET A 143 -32.71 4.86 -10.91
N CYS A 144 -31.68 5.68 -11.12
CA CYS A 144 -31.68 7.14 -10.99
C CYS A 144 -32.11 7.68 -9.60
N TYR A 145 -31.59 7.13 -8.49
CA TYR A 145 -31.94 7.65 -7.15
C TYR A 145 -31.04 8.80 -6.71
N GLU A 146 -29.74 8.76 -7.02
CA GLU A 146 -28.76 9.76 -6.57
C GLU A 146 -27.88 10.31 -7.70
N VAL A 147 -27.44 11.56 -7.54
CA VAL A 147 -26.48 12.21 -8.44
C VAL A 147 -25.08 12.16 -7.84
N ILE A 148 -24.15 11.54 -8.56
CA ILE A 148 -22.75 11.40 -8.14
C ILE A 148 -21.88 12.35 -8.98
N TYR A 149 -21.12 13.21 -8.32
CA TYR A 149 -20.17 14.13 -8.96
C TYR A 149 -18.73 13.64 -8.77
N ASP A 150 -17.94 13.63 -9.85
CA ASP A 150 -16.52 13.31 -9.83
C ASP A 150 -15.69 14.44 -10.44
N ILE A 151 -14.37 14.45 -10.17
CA ILE A 151 -13.44 15.50 -10.57
C ILE A 151 -12.39 14.93 -11.52
N VAL A 152 -12.20 15.57 -12.66
CA VAL A 152 -11.05 15.30 -13.53
C VAL A 152 -9.78 15.84 -12.87
N GLN A 153 -8.87 14.95 -12.49
CA GLN A 153 -7.69 15.31 -11.69
C GLN A 153 -6.62 16.06 -12.48
N THR A 154 -6.54 15.83 -13.79
CA THR A 154 -5.52 16.39 -14.67
C THR A 154 -6.17 17.40 -15.61
N PRO A 155 -5.60 18.61 -15.76
CA PRO A 155 -6.07 19.56 -16.76
C PRO A 155 -6.07 18.94 -18.15
N ILE A 156 -7.14 19.14 -18.90
CA ILE A 156 -7.25 18.74 -20.31
C ILE A 156 -7.03 20.00 -21.14
N GLY A 157 -6.04 19.97 -22.03
CA GLY A 157 -5.73 21.06 -22.94
C GLY A 157 -5.47 20.53 -24.35
N ILE A 158 -5.70 21.39 -25.34
CA ILE A 158 -5.35 21.17 -26.74
C ILE A 158 -4.40 22.28 -27.15
N GLU A 159 -3.27 21.91 -27.75
CA GLU A 159 -2.32 22.86 -28.34
C GLU A 159 -2.88 23.32 -29.70
N LEU A 160 -2.79 24.62 -29.97
CA LEU A 160 -3.28 25.24 -31.19
C LEU A 160 -2.10 25.92 -31.90
N GLU A 161 -2.11 25.91 -33.23
CA GLU A 161 -1.13 26.62 -34.06
C GLU A 161 -1.35 28.14 -33.92
N GLY A 162 -0.25 28.89 -33.72
CA GLY A 162 -0.26 30.33 -33.49
C GLY A 162 0.01 31.15 -34.75
#